data_AF-A0A8I1USZ4-F1
#
_entry.id   AF-A0A8I1USZ4-F1
#
_cell.length_a   1.000
_cell.length_b   1.000
_cell.length_c   1.000
_cell.angle_alpha   90.00
_cell.angle_beta   90.00
_cell.angle_gamma   90.00
#
_symmetry.space_group_name_H-M   'P 1'
#
loop_
_entity.id
_entity.type
_entity.pdbx_description
1 polymer ?
#
loop_
_entity_poly.entity_id
_entity_poly.type
_entity_poly.pdbx_seq_one_letter_code
_entity_poly.pdbx_strand_id
1 'polypeptide(L)'
;MSVGQNSAERIRNFVERVERIREQKKQLGEDEKLVMAESKAEGFVPAAIRYVLKVRAEKPHDRQEREAMQDLYLHAMGMASEPPLFRFAGLAAVDNTARDQVIDGMKAFVPPHGEGHIDVKFGAGTIRLERQKDDSVTATEVVARPVQPSAAPTMAPSVQREPVPDVDDAGAFELGREYARDNRAVIDNPFPFGDPRRAKFDEGWRRENGGDGMGPEGDD
;
A
#
# COMPACT_ATOMS: atom_id res chain seq x y z
N MET A 1 16.46 48.08 55.07
CA MET A 1 16.09 48.47 53.69
C MET A 1 14.80 49.26 53.78
N SER A 2 14.82 50.56 53.46
CA SER A 2 13.60 51.38 53.43
C SER A 2 12.75 50.93 52.25
N VAL A 3 11.60 50.31 52.53
CA VAL A 3 10.60 49.99 51.52
C VAL A 3 9.92 51.31 51.18
N GLY A 4 10.56 52.10 50.32
CA GLY A 4 10.08 53.43 49.93
C GLY A 4 8.67 53.38 49.33
N GLN A 5 7.91 54.45 49.42
CA GLN A 5 6.50 54.52 48.97
C GLN A 5 6.27 53.99 47.53
N ASN A 6 7.25 54.13 46.64
CA ASN A 6 7.28 53.51 45.30
C ASN A 6 7.16 51.96 45.30
N SER A 7 7.62 51.30 46.36
CA SER A 7 7.52 49.85 46.52
C SER A 7 6.09 49.41 46.86
N ALA A 8 5.33 50.19 47.62
CA ALA A 8 3.96 49.85 48.00
C ALA A 8 3.00 49.90 46.80
N GLU A 9 3.12 50.91 45.95
CA GLU A 9 2.32 51.03 44.71
C GLU A 9 2.63 49.91 43.71
N ARG A 10 3.91 49.53 43.58
CA ARG A 10 4.32 48.41 42.73
C ARG A 10 3.79 47.07 43.24
N ILE A 11 3.83 46.83 44.54
CA ILE A 11 3.24 45.63 45.16
C ILE A 11 1.73 45.59 44.90
N ARG A 12 1.02 46.71 45.08
CA ARG A 12 -0.42 46.80 44.81
C ARG A 12 -0.75 46.45 43.35
N ASN A 13 0.00 47.01 42.39
CA ASN A 13 -0.16 46.69 40.97
C ASN A 13 0.07 45.19 40.69
N PHE A 14 1.11 44.57 41.26
CA PHE A 14 1.32 43.13 41.11
C PHE A 14 0.16 42.31 41.68
N VAL A 15 -0.36 42.68 42.85
CA VAL A 15 -1.50 42.01 43.49
C VAL A 15 -2.74 42.11 42.61
N GLU A 16 -3.14 43.31 42.20
CA GLU A 16 -4.33 43.53 41.34
C GLU A 16 -4.25 42.74 40.03
N ARG A 17 -3.06 42.69 39.39
CA ARG A 17 -2.85 41.90 38.17
C ARG A 17 -3.00 40.41 38.41
N VAL A 18 -2.46 39.89 39.52
CA VAL A 18 -2.55 38.47 39.88
C VAL A 18 -4.00 38.09 40.23
N GLU A 19 -4.72 38.95 40.97
CA GLU A 19 -6.13 38.73 41.30
C GLU A 19 -7.00 38.66 40.04
N ARG A 20 -6.80 39.59 39.10
CA ARG A 20 -7.48 39.53 37.80
C ARG A 20 -7.19 38.24 37.04
N ILE A 21 -5.93 37.80 37.01
CA ILE A 21 -5.55 36.53 36.36
C ILE A 21 -6.19 35.33 37.07
N ARG A 22 -6.27 35.36 38.40
CA ARG A 22 -6.91 34.28 39.19
C ARG A 22 -8.40 34.20 38.92
N GLU A 23 -9.08 35.34 38.84
CA GLU A 23 -10.49 35.39 38.47
C GLU A 23 -10.71 34.87 37.04
N GLN A 24 -9.89 35.28 36.08
CA GLN A 24 -9.94 34.74 34.71
C GLN A 24 -9.71 33.23 34.67
N LYS A 25 -8.72 32.70 35.43
CA LYS A 25 -8.49 31.26 35.52
C LYS A 25 -9.67 30.51 36.12
N LYS A 26 -10.35 31.11 37.11
CA LYS A 26 -11.55 30.53 37.71
C LYS A 26 -12.67 30.43 36.67
N GLN A 27 -12.94 31.52 35.95
CA GLN A 27 -13.95 31.55 34.88
C GLN A 27 -13.64 30.52 33.79
N LEU A 28 -12.39 30.49 33.29
CA LEU A 28 -11.97 29.49 32.31
C LEU A 28 -12.11 28.04 32.82
N GLY A 29 -11.85 27.81 34.11
CA GLY A 29 -12.06 26.50 34.73
C GLY A 29 -13.53 26.13 34.92
N GLU A 30 -14.43 27.10 35.02
CA GLU A 30 -15.89 26.88 34.99
C GLU A 30 -16.35 26.55 33.56
N ASP A 31 -15.86 27.29 32.56
CA ASP A 31 -16.12 27.03 31.14
C ASP A 31 -15.65 25.62 30.72
N GLU A 32 -14.44 25.22 31.12
CA GLU A 32 -13.92 23.87 30.85
C GLU A 32 -14.83 22.78 31.43
N LYS A 33 -15.39 23.00 32.63
CA LYS A 33 -16.34 22.06 33.24
C LYS A 33 -17.65 21.99 32.46
N LEU A 34 -18.15 23.10 31.93
CA LEU A 34 -19.35 23.13 31.11
C LEU A 34 -19.15 22.32 29.83
N VAL A 35 -18.02 22.50 29.13
CA VAL A 35 -17.65 21.71 27.93
C VAL A 35 -17.54 20.22 28.26
N MET A 36 -16.94 19.87 29.40
CA MET A 36 -16.86 18.48 29.85
C MET A 36 -18.23 17.90 30.21
N ALA A 37 -19.16 18.72 30.72
CA ALA A 37 -20.53 18.30 31.00
C ALA A 37 -21.35 18.11 29.70
N GLU A 38 -21.18 19.00 28.72
CA GLU A 38 -21.76 18.89 27.39
C GLU A 38 -21.30 17.60 26.69
N SER A 39 -19.99 17.35 26.65
CA SER A 39 -19.47 16.10 26.06
C SER A 39 -20.01 14.85 26.74
N LYS A 40 -20.25 14.89 28.06
CA LYS A 40 -20.90 13.79 28.79
C LYS A 40 -22.37 13.62 28.39
N ALA A 41 -23.10 14.72 28.19
CA ALA A 41 -24.49 14.70 27.75
C ALA A 41 -24.62 14.14 26.32
N GLU A 42 -23.64 14.40 25.46
CA GLU A 42 -23.53 13.81 24.12
C GLU A 42 -23.13 12.33 24.12
N GLY A 43 -22.75 11.77 25.27
CA GLY A 43 -22.39 10.36 25.42
C GLY A 43 -20.89 10.06 25.36
N PHE A 44 -20.02 11.07 25.31
CA PHE A 44 -18.58 10.87 25.43
C PHE A 44 -18.15 10.61 26.88
N VAL A 45 -16.99 9.97 27.04
CA VAL A 45 -16.38 9.69 28.35
C VAL A 45 -15.39 10.82 28.71
N PRO A 46 -15.66 11.68 29.72
CA PRO A 46 -14.79 12.81 30.04
C PRO A 46 -13.37 12.43 30.49
N ALA A 47 -13.19 11.21 31.00
CA ALA A 47 -11.87 10.67 31.35
C ALA A 47 -11.02 10.41 30.10
N ALA A 48 -11.65 9.87 29.04
CA ALA A 48 -10.98 9.62 27.76
C ALA A 48 -10.58 10.93 27.08
N ILE A 49 -11.46 11.95 27.09
CA ILE A 49 -11.14 13.28 26.54
C ILE A 49 -9.94 13.90 27.26
N ARG A 50 -9.91 13.86 28.60
CA ARG A 50 -8.77 14.33 29.38
C ARG A 50 -7.47 13.60 29.05
N TYR A 51 -7.54 12.29 28.83
CA TYR A 51 -6.39 11.51 28.36
C TYR A 51 -5.92 11.99 26.98
N VAL A 52 -6.83 12.19 26.03
CA VAL A 52 -6.51 12.70 24.69
C VAL A 52 -5.85 14.09 24.76
N LEU A 53 -6.36 15.00 25.59
CA LEU A 53 -5.75 16.31 25.80
C LEU A 53 -4.31 16.21 26.32
N LYS A 54 -4.06 15.31 27.29
CA LYS A 54 -2.72 15.04 27.80
C LYS A 54 -1.80 14.50 26.70
N VAL A 55 -2.25 13.48 25.97
CA VAL A 55 -1.47 12.89 24.87
C VAL A 55 -1.16 13.94 23.81
N ARG A 56 -2.11 14.82 23.46
CA ARG A 56 -1.91 15.90 22.48
C ARG A 56 -0.92 16.96 22.94
N ALA A 57 -0.79 17.18 24.25
CA ALA A 57 0.17 18.12 24.81
C ALA A 57 1.61 17.57 24.85
N GLU A 58 1.78 16.24 24.82
CA GLU A 58 3.09 15.59 24.77
C GLU A 58 3.76 15.82 23.40
N LYS A 59 5.10 15.95 23.42
CA LYS A 59 5.90 16.09 22.19
C LYS A 59 5.80 14.80 21.36
N PRO A 60 5.87 14.88 20.01
CA PRO A 60 5.74 13.71 19.16
C PRO A 60 6.75 12.59 19.46
N HIS A 61 8.00 12.95 19.73
CA HIS A 61 9.06 11.98 20.04
C HIS A 61 8.80 11.25 21.37
N ASP A 62 8.59 12.02 22.46
CA ASP A 62 8.30 11.47 23.78
C ASP A 62 7.05 10.57 23.78
N ARG A 63 6.05 10.92 22.95
CA ARG A 63 4.85 10.10 22.75
C ARG A 63 5.18 8.76 22.10
N GLN A 64 5.97 8.77 21.03
CA GLN A 64 6.35 7.54 20.32
C GLN A 64 7.17 6.60 21.20
N GLU A 65 8.15 7.13 21.95
CA GLU A 65 8.93 6.33 22.89
C GLU A 65 8.06 5.72 23.99
N ARG A 66 7.16 6.52 24.59
CA ARG A 66 6.22 6.05 25.61
C ARG A 66 5.29 4.98 25.07
N GLU A 67 4.74 5.17 23.88
CA GLU A 67 3.85 4.20 23.22
C GLU A 67 4.59 2.90 22.90
N ALA A 68 5.81 2.96 22.36
CA ALA A 68 6.63 1.78 22.09
C ALA A 68 6.94 1.00 23.38
N MET A 69 7.29 1.70 24.46
CA MET A 69 7.55 1.07 25.75
C MET A 69 6.29 0.43 26.34
N GLN A 70 5.16 1.13 26.28
CA GLN A 70 3.88 0.60 26.74
C GLN A 70 3.48 -0.66 25.97
N ASP A 71 3.67 -0.66 24.65
CA ASP A 71 3.38 -1.79 23.78
C ASP A 71 4.25 -3.01 24.12
N LEU A 72 5.55 -2.80 24.35
CA LEU A 72 6.46 -3.86 24.82
C LEU A 72 5.98 -4.52 26.11
N TYR A 73 5.56 -3.73 27.10
CA TYR A 73 5.04 -4.25 28.37
C TYR A 73 3.69 -4.95 28.21
N LEU A 74 2.78 -4.41 27.40
CA LEU A 74 1.48 -5.03 27.13
C LEU A 74 1.65 -6.37 26.40
N HIS A 75 2.59 -6.45 25.45
CA HIS A 75 2.96 -7.68 24.78
C HIS A 75 3.54 -8.71 25.76
N ALA A 76 4.47 -8.29 26.64
CA ALA A 76 5.02 -9.18 27.66
C ALA A 76 3.96 -9.72 28.64
N MET A 77 2.86 -8.98 28.85
CA MET A 77 1.72 -9.41 29.67
C MET A 77 0.66 -10.20 28.89
N GLY A 78 0.84 -10.44 27.58
CA GLY A 78 -0.16 -11.09 26.72
C GLY A 78 -1.45 -10.28 26.55
N MET A 79 -1.40 -8.97 26.85
CA MET A 79 -2.52 -8.03 26.76
C MET A 79 -2.53 -7.21 25.46
N ALA A 80 -1.45 -7.29 24.68
CA ALA A 80 -1.42 -6.68 23.36
C ALA A 80 -2.42 -7.40 22.45
N SER A 81 -3.43 -6.67 21.97
CA SER A 81 -4.06 -7.01 20.70
C SER A 81 -2.93 -7.08 19.69
N GLU A 82 -2.72 -8.23 19.05
CA GLU A 82 -1.61 -8.46 18.11
C GLU A 82 -1.36 -7.19 17.28
N PRO A 83 -0.14 -6.61 17.32
CA PRO A 83 0.13 -5.40 16.58
C PRO A 83 -0.17 -5.69 15.12
N PRO A 84 -0.86 -4.78 14.41
CA PRO A 84 -1.19 -5.04 13.03
C PRO A 84 0.11 -5.24 12.23
N LEU A 85 0.14 -6.29 11.40
CA LEU A 85 1.32 -6.83 10.68
C LEU A 85 2.25 -5.76 10.07
N PHE A 86 1.69 -4.63 9.64
CA PHE A 86 2.45 -3.52 9.06
C PHE A 86 3.47 -2.87 10.01
N ARG A 87 3.29 -2.97 11.34
CA ARG A 87 4.30 -2.47 12.30
C ARG A 87 5.57 -3.31 12.29
N PHE A 88 5.45 -4.61 12.08
CA PHE A 88 6.60 -5.51 11.96
C PHE A 88 7.25 -5.47 10.58
N ALA A 89 6.50 -5.14 9.53
CA ALA A 89 7.03 -5.04 8.17
C ALA A 89 8.22 -4.06 8.03
N GLY A 90 8.24 -2.97 8.80
CA GLY A 90 9.36 -2.01 8.82
C GLY A 90 10.61 -2.51 9.56
N LEU A 91 10.47 -3.44 10.50
CA LEU A 91 11.55 -4.02 11.30
C LEU A 91 12.04 -5.38 10.78
N ALA A 92 11.22 -6.08 9.99
CA ALA A 92 11.52 -7.39 9.41
C ALA A 92 12.68 -7.39 8.40
N ALA A 93 13.11 -6.21 7.93
CA ALA A 93 14.33 -6.06 7.15
C ALA A 93 15.62 -6.15 8.00
N VAL A 94 15.53 -5.92 9.32
CA VAL A 94 16.68 -5.73 10.21
C VAL A 94 16.75 -6.78 11.34
N ASP A 95 15.62 -7.36 11.77
CA ASP A 95 15.56 -8.37 12.85
C ASP A 95 14.90 -9.69 12.39
N ASN A 96 15.52 -10.82 12.71
CA ASN A 96 15.00 -12.17 12.44
C ASN A 96 13.75 -12.48 13.27
N THR A 97 13.65 -11.96 14.50
CA THR A 97 12.48 -12.19 15.36
C THR A 97 11.23 -11.51 14.79
N ALA A 98 11.38 -10.28 14.30
CA ALA A 98 10.32 -9.55 13.62
C ALA A 98 9.89 -10.22 12.31
N ARG A 99 10.84 -10.81 11.57
CA ARG A 99 10.56 -11.61 10.37
C ARG A 99 9.71 -12.84 10.69
N ASP A 100 10.06 -13.58 11.73
CA ASP A 100 9.32 -14.79 12.14
C ASP A 100 7.88 -14.46 12.57
N GLN A 101 7.67 -13.34 13.26
CA GLN A 101 6.32 -12.87 13.63
C GLN A 101 5.47 -12.48 12.42
N VAL A 102 6.06 -11.82 11.42
CA VAL A 102 5.36 -11.52 10.15
C VAL A 102 5.01 -12.82 9.42
N ILE A 103 5.95 -13.76 9.34
CA ILE A 103 5.70 -15.07 8.73
C ILE A 103 4.52 -15.75 9.42
N ASP A 104 4.51 -15.78 10.76
CA ASP A 104 3.46 -16.45 11.54
C ASP A 104 2.08 -15.84 11.32
N GLY A 105 1.96 -14.51 11.35
CA GLY A 105 0.69 -13.84 11.03
C GLY A 105 0.27 -13.99 9.56
N MET A 106 1.22 -14.13 8.63
CA MET A 106 0.92 -14.37 7.22
C MET A 106 0.49 -15.82 6.92
N LYS A 107 0.79 -16.80 7.78
CA LYS A 107 0.31 -18.19 7.63
C LYS A 107 -1.21 -18.27 7.52
N ALA A 108 -1.94 -17.38 8.20
CA ALA A 108 -3.40 -17.31 8.16
C ALA A 108 -3.96 -16.95 6.77
N PHE A 109 -3.17 -16.26 5.94
CA PHE A 109 -3.56 -15.83 4.61
C PHE A 109 -3.05 -16.75 3.50
N VAL A 110 -2.18 -17.72 3.82
CA VAL A 110 -1.65 -18.67 2.83
C VAL A 110 -2.79 -19.56 2.32
N PRO A 111 -3.03 -19.56 0.99
CA PRO A 111 -4.09 -20.37 0.38
C PRO A 111 -3.99 -21.86 0.76
N PRO A 112 -5.11 -22.61 0.69
CA PRO A 112 -5.12 -24.05 0.79
C PRO A 112 -4.06 -24.73 -0.08
N HIS A 113 -3.56 -25.88 0.36
CA HIS A 113 -2.55 -26.62 -0.41
C HIS A 113 -3.04 -26.87 -1.84
N GLY A 114 -2.26 -26.42 -2.83
CA GLY A 114 -2.56 -26.58 -4.26
C GLY A 114 -3.24 -25.38 -4.91
N GLU A 115 -3.61 -24.35 -4.15
CA GLU A 115 -4.26 -23.14 -4.68
C GLU A 115 -3.30 -21.96 -4.90
N GLY A 116 -2.09 -21.99 -4.34
CA GLY A 116 -1.06 -20.98 -4.58
C GLY A 116 -0.11 -20.76 -3.42
N HIS A 117 0.72 -19.72 -3.54
CA HIS A 117 1.69 -19.30 -2.53
C HIS A 117 1.66 -17.78 -2.34
N ILE A 118 2.20 -17.31 -1.22
CA ILE A 118 2.40 -15.87 -0.97
C ILE A 118 3.89 -15.56 -0.96
N ASP A 119 4.31 -14.63 -1.82
CA ASP A 119 5.67 -14.11 -1.86
C ASP A 119 5.75 -12.79 -1.08
N VAL A 120 6.55 -12.80 -0.01
CA VAL A 120 6.77 -11.65 0.88
C VAL A 120 8.17 -11.11 0.64
N LYS A 121 8.28 -9.87 0.16
CA LYS A 121 9.57 -9.21 -0.07
C LYS A 121 10.03 -8.48 1.19
N PHE A 122 11.22 -8.82 1.67
CA PHE A 122 11.88 -8.16 2.79
C PHE A 122 13.26 -7.64 2.33
N GLY A 123 13.35 -6.34 2.06
CA GLY A 123 14.58 -5.74 1.53
C GLY A 123 15.00 -6.35 0.20
N ALA A 124 16.18 -6.98 0.14
CA ALA A 124 16.70 -7.66 -1.06
C ALA A 124 16.27 -9.14 -1.20
N GLY A 125 15.67 -9.72 -0.15
CA GLY A 125 15.24 -11.12 -0.12
C GLY A 125 13.73 -11.28 -0.37
N THR A 126 13.34 -12.44 -0.93
CA THR A 126 11.93 -12.83 -1.06
C THR A 126 11.72 -14.14 -0.31
N ILE A 127 10.70 -14.20 0.55
CA ILE A 127 10.31 -15.40 1.27
C ILE A 127 8.98 -15.88 0.70
N ARG A 128 8.93 -17.14 0.30
CA ARG A 128 7.72 -17.79 -0.18
C ARG A 128 7.09 -18.60 0.93
N LEU A 129 5.80 -18.34 1.17
CA LEU A 129 4.97 -19.08 2.10
C LEU A 129 4.05 -20.02 1.31
N GLU A 130 4.19 -21.32 1.54
CA GLU A 130 3.38 -22.38 0.90
C GLU A 130 2.78 -23.30 1.96
N ARG A 131 1.50 -23.65 1.80
CA ARG A 131 0.79 -24.61 2.66
C ARG A 131 0.98 -26.02 2.11
N GLN A 132 1.51 -26.91 2.94
CA GLN A 132 1.76 -28.32 2.64
C GLN A 132 0.49 -29.16 2.79
N LYS A 133 0.52 -30.42 2.31
CA LYS A 133 -0.61 -31.36 2.38
C LYS A 133 -1.04 -31.71 3.81
N ASP A 134 -0.15 -31.53 4.78
CA ASP A 134 -0.38 -31.75 6.21
C ASP A 134 -0.88 -30.49 6.94
N ASP A 135 -1.31 -29.47 6.20
CA ASP A 135 -1.77 -28.17 6.69
C ASP A 135 -0.68 -27.31 7.38
N SER A 136 0.58 -27.76 7.34
CA SER A 136 1.71 -26.96 7.81
C SER A 136 2.10 -25.90 6.77
N VAL A 137 2.50 -24.71 7.24
CA VAL A 137 2.98 -23.65 6.35
C VAL A 137 4.50 -23.61 6.40
N THR A 138 5.13 -23.82 5.24
CA THR A 138 6.57 -23.77 5.06
C THR A 138 6.98 -22.41 4.51
N ALA A 139 7.96 -21.78 5.17
CA ALA A 139 8.63 -20.57 4.69
C ALA A 139 9.93 -20.96 4.00
N THR A 140 10.01 -20.78 2.68
CA THR A 140 11.22 -21.03 1.91
C THR A 140 11.82 -19.71 1.47
N GLU A 141 13.08 -19.47 1.80
CA GLU A 141 13.81 -18.35 1.25
C GLU A 141 13.99 -18.58 -0.25
N VAL A 142 13.39 -17.72 -1.07
CA VAL A 142 13.60 -17.72 -2.50
C VAL A 142 14.95 -17.09 -2.75
N VAL A 143 16.01 -17.87 -2.54
CA VAL A 143 17.28 -17.61 -3.19
C VAL A 143 16.96 -17.69 -4.67
N ALA A 144 17.07 -16.57 -5.37
CA ALA A 144 17.09 -16.59 -6.82
C ALA A 144 18.21 -17.56 -7.18
N ARG A 145 17.83 -18.80 -7.52
CA ARG A 145 18.75 -19.78 -8.08
C ARG A 145 19.44 -18.97 -9.17
N PRO A 146 20.78 -18.81 -9.15
CA PRO A 146 21.44 -18.23 -10.31
C PRO A 146 20.81 -18.98 -11.45
N VAL A 147 20.17 -18.27 -12.38
CA VAL A 147 19.53 -18.89 -13.52
C VAL A 147 20.60 -19.86 -13.98
N GLN A 148 20.42 -21.16 -13.69
CA GLN A 148 21.24 -22.15 -14.36
C GLN A 148 21.00 -21.72 -15.79
N PRO A 149 22.03 -21.53 -16.61
CA PRO A 149 21.78 -21.40 -18.01
C PRO A 149 21.10 -22.73 -18.41
N SER A 150 19.78 -22.81 -18.18
CA SER A 150 18.80 -23.39 -19.06
C SER A 150 19.31 -22.90 -20.37
N ALA A 151 19.93 -23.84 -21.10
CA ALA A 151 20.61 -23.60 -22.36
C ALA A 151 19.97 -22.36 -22.98
N ALA A 152 20.76 -21.27 -23.01
CA ALA A 152 20.29 -19.88 -23.13
C ALA A 152 18.94 -19.87 -23.82
N PRO A 153 17.86 -19.35 -23.21
CA PRO A 153 16.49 -19.55 -23.69
C PRO A 153 16.60 -19.44 -25.18
N THR A 154 16.41 -20.57 -25.90
CA THR A 154 16.53 -20.54 -27.36
C THR A 154 15.66 -19.38 -27.70
N MET A 155 16.28 -18.28 -28.15
CA MET A 155 15.56 -17.06 -28.46
C MET A 155 14.39 -17.58 -29.24
N ALA A 156 13.15 -17.38 -28.75
CA ALA A 156 11.99 -17.76 -29.55
C ALA A 156 12.35 -17.23 -30.94
N PRO A 157 12.50 -18.14 -31.93
CA PRO A 157 13.31 -17.88 -33.11
C PRO A 157 12.88 -16.51 -33.57
N SER A 158 13.79 -15.53 -33.56
CA SER A 158 13.47 -14.14 -33.86
C SER A 158 12.49 -14.20 -35.00
N VAL A 159 11.20 -13.92 -34.74
CA VAL A 159 10.16 -14.26 -35.72
C VAL A 159 10.59 -13.50 -36.93
N GLN A 160 11.08 -14.23 -37.94
CA GLN A 160 11.50 -13.65 -39.17
C GLN A 160 10.18 -13.13 -39.71
N ARG A 161 9.89 -11.85 -39.47
CA ARG A 161 8.73 -11.22 -40.07
C ARG A 161 8.90 -11.51 -41.54
N GLU A 162 7.97 -12.25 -42.11
CA GLU A 162 8.02 -12.59 -43.53
C GLU A 162 8.27 -11.29 -44.31
N PRO A 163 9.12 -11.33 -45.35
CA PRO A 163 9.45 -10.14 -46.11
C PRO A 163 8.16 -9.46 -46.56
N VAL A 164 8.08 -8.14 -46.38
CA VAL A 164 6.88 -7.34 -46.69
C VAL A 164 6.46 -7.65 -48.13
N PRO A 165 5.23 -8.15 -48.36
CA PRO A 165 4.77 -8.49 -49.71
C PRO A 165 4.88 -7.30 -50.66
N ASP A 166 5.47 -7.53 -51.83
CA ASP A 166 5.60 -6.51 -52.88
C ASP A 166 4.30 -6.44 -53.71
N VAL A 167 3.27 -5.89 -53.10
CA VAL A 167 1.96 -5.65 -53.72
C VAL A 167 1.61 -4.17 -53.66
N ASP A 168 0.74 -3.73 -54.56
CA ASP A 168 0.15 -2.40 -54.57
C ASP A 168 -1.00 -2.28 -53.54
N ASP A 169 -1.60 -1.10 -53.43
CA ASP A 169 -2.69 -0.83 -52.49
C ASP A 169 -3.91 -1.74 -52.71
N ALA A 170 -4.19 -2.11 -53.96
CA ALA A 170 -5.28 -3.02 -54.30
C ALA A 170 -4.94 -4.46 -53.89
N GLY A 171 -3.71 -4.90 -54.14
CA GLY A 171 -3.21 -6.20 -53.68
C GLY A 171 -3.15 -6.31 -52.16
N ALA A 172 -2.81 -5.23 -51.45
CA ALA A 172 -2.83 -5.20 -49.99
C ALA A 172 -4.25 -5.39 -49.42
N PHE A 173 -5.26 -4.77 -50.05
CA PHE A 173 -6.67 -4.96 -49.69
C PHE A 173 -7.13 -6.41 -49.89
N GLU A 174 -6.79 -7.01 -51.03
CA GLU A 174 -7.11 -8.42 -51.30
C GLU A 174 -6.44 -9.37 -50.32
N LEU A 175 -5.16 -9.13 -50.01
CA LEU A 175 -4.42 -9.92 -49.02
C LEU A 175 -5.08 -9.85 -47.63
N GLY A 176 -5.63 -8.69 -47.25
CA GLY A 176 -6.39 -8.54 -46.01
C GLY A 176 -7.64 -9.43 -45.97
N ARG A 177 -8.38 -9.52 -47.08
CA ARG A 177 -9.54 -10.41 -47.20
C ARG A 177 -9.15 -11.89 -47.13
N GLU A 178 -8.04 -12.26 -47.77
CA GLU A 178 -7.53 -13.64 -47.71
C GLU A 178 -7.15 -14.02 -46.28
N TYR A 179 -6.46 -13.15 -45.55
CA TYR A 179 -6.12 -13.38 -44.15
C TYR A 179 -7.37 -13.54 -43.27
N ALA A 180 -8.42 -12.76 -43.52
CA ALA A 180 -9.70 -12.90 -42.86
C ALA A 180 -10.35 -14.26 -43.15
N ARG A 181 -10.37 -14.71 -44.42
CA ARG A 181 -10.87 -16.04 -44.82
C ARG A 181 -10.09 -17.18 -44.18
N ASP A 182 -8.78 -17.01 -44.02
CA ASP A 182 -7.89 -17.95 -43.35
C ASP A 182 -8.01 -17.91 -41.82
N ASN A 183 -8.93 -17.11 -41.28
CA ASN A 183 -9.16 -16.91 -39.86
C ASN A 183 -7.90 -16.41 -39.10
N ARG A 184 -7.01 -15.70 -39.80
CA ARG A 184 -5.83 -15.03 -39.23
C ARG A 184 -6.21 -13.68 -38.63
N ALA A 185 -5.55 -13.29 -37.55
CA ALA A 185 -5.88 -12.05 -36.85
C ALA A 185 -5.29 -10.83 -37.57
N VAL A 186 -5.95 -9.67 -37.45
CA VAL A 186 -5.46 -8.41 -38.04
C VAL A 186 -4.11 -7.96 -37.46
N ILE A 187 -3.72 -8.45 -36.28
CA ILE A 187 -2.40 -8.21 -35.68
C ILE A 187 -1.25 -8.85 -36.48
N ASP A 188 -1.54 -9.86 -37.30
CA ASP A 188 -0.58 -10.53 -38.19
C ASP A 188 -0.40 -9.79 -39.53
N ASN A 189 -0.83 -8.53 -39.61
CA ASN A 189 -0.65 -7.68 -40.79
C ASN A 189 0.85 -7.60 -41.17
N PRO A 190 1.22 -8.02 -42.41
CA PRO A 190 2.61 -8.09 -42.82
C PRO A 190 3.24 -6.71 -43.13
N PHE A 191 2.44 -5.66 -43.25
CA PHE A 191 2.92 -4.31 -43.54
C PHE A 191 3.35 -3.56 -42.26
N PRO A 192 4.54 -2.94 -42.24
CA PRO A 192 5.04 -2.23 -41.07
C PRO A 192 4.25 -0.93 -40.80
N PHE A 193 4.34 -0.42 -39.58
CA PHE A 193 3.74 0.86 -39.21
C PHE A 193 4.32 2.00 -40.07
N GLY A 194 3.42 2.80 -40.67
CA GLY A 194 3.76 3.90 -41.57
C GLY A 194 3.66 3.56 -43.07
N ASP A 195 3.48 2.28 -43.44
CA ASP A 195 3.21 1.89 -44.83
C ASP A 195 1.73 2.16 -45.18
N PRO A 196 1.41 2.91 -46.25
CA PRO A 196 0.03 3.16 -46.66
C PRO A 196 -0.76 1.87 -46.95
N ARG A 197 -0.08 0.81 -47.40
CA ARG A 197 -0.67 -0.50 -47.69
C ARG A 197 -1.21 -1.20 -46.45
N ARG A 198 -0.69 -0.88 -45.26
CA ARG A 198 -1.16 -1.42 -43.98
C ARG A 198 -2.63 -1.10 -43.73
N ALA A 199 -3.04 0.14 -44.02
CA ALA A 199 -4.43 0.58 -43.87
C ALA A 199 -5.36 -0.11 -44.87
N LYS A 200 -4.87 -0.38 -46.08
CA LYS A 200 -5.63 -1.09 -47.13
C LYS A 200 -5.84 -2.56 -46.79
N PHE A 201 -4.83 -3.21 -46.25
CA PHE A 201 -4.95 -4.55 -45.69
C PHE A 201 -5.98 -4.61 -44.56
N ASP A 202 -5.91 -3.69 -43.58
CA ASP A 202 -6.86 -3.64 -42.46
C ASP A 202 -8.29 -3.36 -42.95
N GLU A 203 -8.47 -2.63 -44.05
CA GLU A 203 -9.76 -2.37 -44.72
C GLU A 203 -10.32 -3.65 -45.36
N GLY A 204 -9.49 -4.42 -46.07
CA GLY A 204 -9.88 -5.70 -46.66
C GLY A 204 -10.27 -6.73 -45.60
N TRP A 205 -9.44 -6.89 -44.57
CA TRP A 205 -9.69 -7.83 -43.49
C TRP A 205 -11.03 -7.57 -42.78
N ARG A 206 -11.33 -6.30 -42.47
CA ARG A 206 -12.62 -5.90 -41.88
C ARG A 206 -13.80 -6.11 -42.81
N ARG A 207 -13.62 -5.89 -44.11
CA ARG A 207 -14.67 -6.07 -45.12
C ARG A 207 -15.12 -7.53 -45.23
N GLU A 208 -14.20 -8.47 -45.05
CA GLU A 208 -14.46 -9.91 -45.16
C GLU A 208 -14.95 -10.52 -43.84
N ASN A 209 -14.36 -10.14 -42.69
CA ASN A 209 -14.74 -10.67 -41.38
C ASN A 209 -15.91 -9.94 -40.69
N GLY A 210 -16.34 -8.78 -41.20
CA GLY A 210 -17.52 -8.05 -40.71
C GLY A 210 -17.42 -7.49 -39.29
N GLY A 211 -16.28 -7.67 -38.60
CA GLY A 211 -16.01 -7.23 -37.23
C GLY A 211 -14.85 -6.23 -37.13
N ASP A 212 -14.72 -5.59 -35.96
CA ASP A 212 -13.74 -4.53 -35.68
C ASP A 212 -12.31 -5.02 -35.37
N GLY A 213 -12.07 -6.33 -35.45
CA GLY A 213 -10.73 -6.92 -35.35
C GLY A 213 -10.27 -7.24 -33.93
N MET A 214 -11.14 -7.13 -32.94
CA MET A 214 -10.96 -7.78 -31.66
C MET A 214 -11.54 -9.19 -31.81
N GLY A 215 -10.71 -10.23 -31.68
CA GLY A 215 -11.20 -11.62 -31.68
C GLY A 215 -12.33 -11.82 -30.65
N PRO A 216 -13.01 -12.99 -30.63
CA PRO A 216 -14.17 -13.18 -29.75
C PRO A 216 -13.80 -12.77 -28.33
N GLU A 217 -14.54 -11.80 -27.78
CA GLU A 217 -14.48 -11.49 -26.35
C GLU A 217 -14.78 -12.80 -25.63
N GLY A 218 -13.82 -13.28 -24.85
CA GLY A 218 -13.91 -14.58 -24.22
C GLY A 218 -15.13 -14.60 -23.30
N ASP A 219 -16.15 -15.36 -23.69
CA ASP A 219 -17.23 -15.79 -22.81
C ASP A 219 -16.76 -17.03 -22.03
N ASP A 220 -16.81 -16.92 -20.70
CA ASP A 220 -16.82 -17.92 -19.61
C ASP A 220 -16.35 -19.37 -19.86
#